data_AF-A0A4Q5R643-F1
#
_entry.id   AF-A0A4Q5R643-F1
#
_cell.length_a   1.000
_cell.length_b   1.000
_cell.length_c   1.000
_cell.angle_alpha   90.00
_cell.angle_beta   90.00
_cell.angle_gamma   90.00
#
_symmetry.space_group_name_H-M   'P 1'
#
loop_
_entity.id
_entity.type
_entity.pdbx_description
1 polymer ?
#
loop_
_entity_poly.entity_id
_entity_poly.type
_entity_poly.pdbx_seq_one_letter_code
_entity_poly.pdbx_strand_id
1 'polypeptide(L)'
;PTLAAAATATNCAGTTQVTITVNPAAAASVGTATRATCSGSPLTLGAAAVTGSTYQWSPSTGLSSATAANPTVTLTNTTGSPITQTYTLTETTSAGCSATNSVTVTINPTIVAAPGPGRTTCSGSPVSIGAAAVQGYTYSWSPSTGLSSATVANPTVTLTNTTSAATTQTYTLTATNTATGCSGTATVVVTVNPAVVPATAGNVTTIGGRPVAIGSAPVAGYTYSWSPSTGLSSATVANPTVTLTNYTGAPITQTYTLTATNTATGCSGTATVVVTINVDTSLTIYNIITPNGDNLNDKLVIANVRSFPGNTMEIYNRWGRQVFATTNYDNDSNYWGTDPGIAPGLYYYLFKQTNGNATKGWVEVVK
;
A
#
# COMPACT_ATOMS: atom_id res chain seq x y z
N PRO A 1 75.11 -12.36 40.51
CA PRO A 1 75.69 -12.93 41.74
C PRO A 1 77.21 -13.14 41.61
N THR A 2 78.01 -12.41 42.37
CA THR A 2 79.47 -12.56 42.45
C THR A 2 79.82 -13.58 43.54
N LEU A 3 80.50 -14.67 43.18
CA LEU A 3 81.20 -15.52 44.16
C LEU A 3 82.58 -14.89 44.43
N ALA A 4 82.84 -14.52 45.67
CA ALA A 4 84.17 -14.15 46.13
C ALA A 4 84.77 -15.35 46.89
N ALA A 5 85.83 -15.94 46.33
CA ALA A 5 86.69 -16.85 47.07
C ALA A 5 87.79 -16.01 47.75
N ALA A 6 87.83 -16.02 49.07
CA ALA A 6 88.93 -15.44 49.83
C ALA A 6 90.03 -16.50 50.00
N ALA A 7 91.20 -16.26 49.42
CA ALA A 7 92.42 -16.99 49.75
C ALA A 7 93.43 -15.99 50.34
N THR A 8 93.81 -16.20 51.60
CA THR A 8 94.89 -15.46 52.26
C THR A 8 96.22 -16.13 51.97
N ALA A 9 96.94 -15.60 50.98
CA ALA A 9 98.39 -15.70 50.90
C ALA A 9 98.93 -14.42 50.24
N THR A 10 99.93 -13.84 50.88
CA THR A 10 100.63 -12.61 50.52
C THR A 10 101.02 -12.61 49.03
N ASN A 11 100.69 -11.51 48.33
CA ASN A 11 101.25 -10.99 47.06
C ASN A 11 100.69 -11.35 45.67
N CYS A 12 99.48 -11.93 45.52
CA CYS A 12 98.73 -11.83 44.25
C CYS A 12 97.20 -11.85 44.47
N ALA A 13 96.59 -10.68 44.67
CA ALA A 13 95.14 -10.52 44.57
C ALA A 13 94.77 -10.26 43.09
N GLY A 14 94.84 -11.30 42.27
CA GLY A 14 94.28 -11.25 40.92
C GLY A 14 92.76 -11.42 41.00
N THR A 15 92.00 -10.33 40.93
CA THR A 15 90.55 -10.42 40.72
C THR A 15 90.31 -10.73 39.24
N THR A 16 89.90 -11.95 38.93
CA THR A 16 89.37 -12.28 37.60
C THR A 16 87.92 -11.85 37.55
N GLN A 17 87.60 -10.88 36.68
CA GLN A 17 86.21 -10.55 36.38
C GLN A 17 85.70 -11.46 35.27
N VAL A 18 84.64 -12.23 35.57
CA VAL A 18 83.83 -12.88 34.55
C VAL A 18 82.72 -11.89 34.15
N THR A 19 82.77 -11.38 32.93
CA THR A 19 81.68 -10.56 32.39
C THR A 19 80.57 -11.50 31.91
N ILE A 20 79.49 -11.59 32.69
CA ILE A 20 78.27 -12.29 32.27
C ILE A 20 77.40 -11.28 31.52
N THR A 21 77.34 -11.40 30.20
CA THR A 21 76.40 -10.62 29.39
C THR A 21 75.01 -11.22 29.51
N VAL A 22 74.09 -10.51 30.17
CA VAL A 22 72.67 -10.89 30.22
C VAL A 22 71.97 -10.19 29.07
N ASN A 23 71.55 -10.97 28.06
CA ASN A 23 70.82 -10.44 26.92
C ASN A 23 69.36 -10.14 27.31
N PRO A 24 68.72 -9.11 26.69
CA PRO A 24 67.30 -8.87 26.88
C PRO A 24 66.46 -10.10 26.53
N ALA A 25 65.50 -10.44 27.39
CA ALA A 25 64.56 -11.52 27.13
C ALA A 25 63.64 -11.17 25.94
N ALA A 26 63.24 -12.18 25.17
CA ALA A 26 62.15 -12.04 24.20
C ALA A 26 60.82 -11.75 24.92
N ALA A 27 59.93 -10.99 24.28
CA ALA A 27 58.65 -10.60 24.86
C ALA A 27 57.56 -10.71 23.79
N ALA A 28 57.24 -11.95 23.41
CA ALA A 28 56.22 -12.23 22.40
C ALA A 28 54.89 -11.55 22.75
N SER A 29 54.54 -10.51 21.98
CA SER A 29 53.35 -9.70 22.20
C SER A 29 52.31 -9.97 21.11
N VAL A 30 51.18 -10.55 21.53
CA VAL A 30 50.03 -10.83 20.64
C VAL A 30 48.91 -9.78 20.78
N GLY A 31 49.15 -8.74 21.59
CA GLY A 31 48.10 -7.82 22.02
C GLY A 31 47.20 -8.45 23.08
N THR A 32 45.88 -8.43 22.86
CA THR A 32 44.92 -9.08 23.76
C THR A 32 44.86 -10.59 23.53
N ALA A 33 44.72 -11.37 24.61
CA ALA A 33 44.66 -12.84 24.54
C ALA A 33 43.44 -13.37 23.77
N THR A 34 42.36 -12.58 23.69
CA THR A 34 41.16 -12.90 22.93
C THR A 34 40.78 -11.75 22.01
N ARG A 35 40.37 -12.09 20.80
CA ARG A 35 39.93 -11.12 19.77
C ARG A 35 38.80 -11.73 18.96
N ALA A 36 37.94 -10.87 18.40
CA ALA A 36 36.84 -11.30 17.55
C ALA A 36 36.80 -10.51 16.25
N THR A 37 36.36 -11.15 15.18
CA THR A 37 36.11 -10.53 13.86
C THR A 37 34.89 -11.18 13.21
N CYS A 38 34.37 -10.57 12.16
CA CYS A 38 33.31 -11.14 11.34
C CYS A 38 33.90 -12.06 10.27
N SER A 39 33.13 -13.05 9.83
CA SER A 39 33.51 -13.93 8.73
C SER A 39 33.98 -13.14 7.51
N GLY A 40 35.22 -13.40 7.06
CA GLY A 40 35.85 -12.73 5.93
C GLY A 40 36.43 -11.32 6.23
N SER A 41 36.25 -10.78 7.43
CA SER A 41 36.83 -9.49 7.81
C SER A 41 38.26 -9.63 8.34
N PRO A 42 39.24 -8.88 7.79
CA PRO A 42 40.64 -8.98 8.21
C PRO A 42 40.84 -8.45 9.63
N LEU A 43 41.70 -9.10 10.39
CA LEU A 43 42.03 -8.76 11.77
C LEU A 43 43.55 -8.77 11.97
N THR A 44 44.18 -7.62 12.29
CA THR A 44 45.64 -7.54 12.50
C THR A 44 46.05 -8.09 13.85
N LEU A 45 46.85 -9.16 13.91
CA LEU A 45 47.41 -9.75 15.14
C LEU A 45 48.75 -9.10 15.51
N GLY A 46 49.28 -9.42 16.70
CA GLY A 46 50.64 -9.05 17.08
C GLY A 46 50.83 -7.58 17.48
N ALA A 47 52.09 -7.17 17.53
CA ALA A 47 52.52 -5.80 17.84
C ALA A 47 53.55 -5.31 16.83
N ALA A 48 54.01 -4.06 16.97
CA ALA A 48 55.09 -3.53 16.14
C ALA A 48 56.35 -4.40 16.27
N ALA A 49 57.08 -4.56 15.16
CA ALA A 49 58.31 -5.34 15.13
C ALA A 49 59.38 -4.72 16.04
N VAL A 50 60.09 -5.57 16.77
CA VAL A 50 61.27 -5.26 17.58
C VAL A 50 62.51 -5.46 16.72
N THR A 51 63.38 -4.45 16.68
CA THR A 51 64.59 -4.48 15.85
C THR A 51 65.49 -5.66 16.21
N GLY A 52 65.84 -6.48 15.22
CA GLY A 52 66.71 -7.65 15.40
C GLY A 52 66.00 -8.91 15.92
N SER A 53 64.69 -8.85 16.19
CA SER A 53 63.87 -10.03 16.48
C SER A 53 63.36 -10.69 15.20
N THR A 54 63.10 -11.99 15.29
CA THR A 54 62.38 -12.78 14.27
C THR A 54 61.09 -13.33 14.86
N TYR A 55 60.09 -13.56 14.00
CA TYR A 55 58.75 -13.96 14.40
C TYR A 55 58.32 -15.21 13.65
N GLN A 56 57.57 -16.06 14.34
CA GLN A 56 56.94 -17.23 13.75
C GLN A 56 55.56 -17.44 14.37
N TRP A 57 54.53 -17.45 13.53
CA TRP A 57 53.15 -17.77 13.91
C TRP A 57 52.80 -19.21 13.53
N SER A 58 52.03 -19.88 14.40
CA SER A 58 51.47 -21.20 14.13
C SER A 58 50.05 -21.31 14.71
N PRO A 59 49.06 -21.85 13.96
CA PRO A 59 49.13 -22.24 12.55
C PRO A 59 49.25 -21.03 11.61
N SER A 60 49.60 -21.26 10.34
CA SER A 60 49.68 -20.19 9.33
C SER A 60 48.37 -19.94 8.56
N THR A 61 47.34 -20.75 8.82
CA THR A 61 46.04 -20.69 8.11
C THR A 61 45.43 -19.29 8.18
N GLY A 62 45.11 -18.71 7.03
CA GLY A 62 44.46 -17.40 6.95
C GLY A 62 45.35 -16.20 7.31
N LEU A 63 46.61 -16.40 7.69
CA LEU A 63 47.56 -15.30 7.93
C LEU A 63 48.12 -14.76 6.61
N SER A 64 48.28 -13.44 6.52
CA SER A 64 48.98 -12.80 5.40
C SER A 64 50.49 -13.10 5.38
N SER A 65 51.08 -13.34 6.54
CA SER A 65 52.46 -13.83 6.68
C SER A 65 52.63 -14.54 8.02
N ALA A 66 53.23 -15.73 8.01
CA ALA A 66 53.57 -16.44 9.24
C ALA A 66 54.81 -15.87 9.96
N THR A 67 55.57 -14.99 9.31
CA THR A 67 56.85 -14.45 9.82
C THR A 67 56.82 -12.95 10.09
N ALA A 68 55.70 -12.28 9.84
CA ALA A 68 55.53 -10.88 10.21
C ALA A 68 55.27 -10.72 11.71
N ALA A 69 55.71 -9.60 12.30
CA ALA A 69 55.40 -9.26 13.69
C ALA A 69 53.89 -9.01 13.89
N ASN A 70 53.23 -8.40 12.89
CA ASN A 70 51.83 -7.99 12.92
C ASN A 70 51.03 -8.42 11.67
N PRO A 71 50.87 -9.73 11.42
CA PRO A 71 50.12 -10.19 10.25
C PRO A 71 48.62 -9.90 10.38
N THR A 72 47.93 -9.88 9.25
CA THR A 72 46.47 -9.88 9.19
C THR A 72 45.97 -11.31 9.09
N VAL A 73 44.93 -11.67 9.85
CA VAL A 73 44.20 -12.93 9.72
C VAL A 73 42.85 -12.68 9.05
N THR A 74 42.54 -13.47 8.02
CA THR A 74 41.23 -13.50 7.37
C THR A 74 40.74 -14.94 7.27
N LEU A 75 39.62 -15.24 7.93
CA LEU A 75 39.02 -16.56 7.98
C LEU A 75 37.53 -16.47 7.67
N THR A 76 36.98 -17.50 7.04
CA THR A 76 35.55 -17.60 6.72
C THR A 76 34.88 -18.58 7.68
N ASN A 77 33.86 -18.12 8.40
CA ASN A 77 32.95 -18.97 9.15
C ASN A 77 31.74 -19.32 8.28
N THR A 78 31.55 -20.61 8.01
CA THR A 78 30.44 -21.17 7.22
C THR A 78 29.34 -21.79 8.09
N THR A 79 29.49 -21.73 9.41
CA THR A 79 28.54 -22.29 10.38
C THR A 79 27.61 -21.20 10.91
N GLY A 80 26.51 -21.58 11.58
CA GLY A 80 25.57 -20.64 12.20
C GLY A 80 25.99 -20.15 13.60
N SER A 81 27.20 -20.46 14.06
CA SER A 81 27.69 -20.12 15.40
C SER A 81 29.15 -19.66 15.34
N PRO A 82 29.63 -18.88 16.33
CA PRO A 82 31.03 -18.47 16.34
C PRO A 82 31.99 -19.67 16.36
N ILE A 83 33.05 -19.60 15.54
CA ILE A 83 34.15 -20.57 15.56
C ILE A 83 35.41 -19.90 16.13
N THR A 84 36.34 -20.67 16.69
CA THR A 84 37.57 -20.13 17.28
C THR A 84 38.82 -20.75 16.66
N GLN A 85 39.87 -19.94 16.51
CA GLN A 85 41.20 -20.36 16.08
C GLN A 85 42.25 -19.74 16.98
N THR A 86 43.09 -20.55 17.60
CA THR A 86 44.22 -20.08 18.40
C THR A 86 45.47 -20.01 17.54
N TYR A 87 46.20 -18.89 17.65
CA TYR A 87 47.49 -18.64 17.02
C TYR A 87 48.55 -18.43 18.11
N THR A 88 49.67 -19.11 17.99
CA THR A 88 50.84 -18.97 18.86
C THR A 88 51.93 -18.22 18.11
N LEU A 89 52.40 -17.12 18.70
CA LEU A 89 53.55 -16.34 18.27
C LEU A 89 54.78 -16.81 19.04
N THR A 90 55.84 -17.16 18.32
CA THR A 90 57.20 -17.30 18.84
C THR A 90 58.01 -16.10 18.38
N GLU A 91 58.56 -15.33 19.33
CA GLU A 91 59.56 -14.31 19.07
C GLU A 91 60.95 -14.85 19.45
N THR A 92 61.94 -14.65 18.59
CA THR A 92 63.35 -14.96 18.88
C THR A 92 64.22 -13.73 18.66
N THR A 93 64.89 -13.26 19.72
CA THR A 93 65.82 -12.12 19.64
C THR A 93 67.08 -12.49 18.88
N SER A 94 67.85 -11.49 18.43
CA SER A 94 69.17 -11.68 17.80
C SER A 94 70.17 -12.44 18.67
N ALA A 95 69.97 -12.44 19.99
CA ALA A 95 70.77 -13.17 20.96
C ALA A 95 70.32 -14.64 21.17
N GLY A 96 69.27 -15.09 20.47
CA GLY A 96 68.74 -16.45 20.55
C GLY A 96 67.77 -16.70 21.70
N CYS A 97 67.38 -15.67 22.47
CA CYS A 97 66.34 -15.82 23.49
C CYS A 97 64.98 -15.93 22.81
N SER A 98 64.15 -16.90 23.22
CA SER A 98 62.82 -17.10 22.65
C SER A 98 61.71 -16.98 23.70
N ALA A 99 60.58 -16.40 23.31
CA ALA A 99 59.36 -16.37 24.10
C ALA A 99 58.15 -16.73 23.22
N THR A 100 57.13 -17.30 23.83
CA THR A 100 55.88 -17.66 23.15
C THR A 100 54.69 -17.02 23.81
N ASN A 101 53.71 -16.61 23.01
CA ASN A 101 52.43 -16.12 23.51
C ASN A 101 51.32 -16.45 22.50
N SER A 102 50.08 -16.54 22.94
CA SER A 102 48.96 -17.02 22.12
C SER A 102 47.76 -16.08 22.14
N VAL A 103 47.11 -15.94 20.99
CA VAL A 103 45.84 -15.24 20.83
C VAL A 103 44.79 -16.18 20.29
N THR A 104 43.60 -16.18 20.90
CA THR A 104 42.43 -16.86 20.38
C THR A 104 41.57 -15.87 19.60
N VAL A 105 41.36 -16.17 18.32
CA VAL A 105 40.53 -15.40 17.40
C VAL A 105 39.17 -16.08 17.25
N THR A 106 38.11 -15.37 17.61
CA THR A 106 36.72 -15.79 17.37
C THR A 106 36.22 -15.20 16.05
N ILE A 107 35.67 -16.03 15.18
CA ILE A 107 35.13 -15.64 13.89
C ILE A 107 33.62 -15.80 13.94
N ASN A 108 32.93 -14.67 14.00
CA ASN A 108 31.47 -14.64 14.04
C ASN A 108 30.89 -14.96 12.65
N PRO A 109 29.74 -15.64 12.58
CA PRO A 109 29.11 -16.01 11.31
C PRO A 109 28.72 -14.77 10.49
N THR A 110 28.55 -14.95 9.18
CA THR A 110 27.96 -13.91 8.33
C THR A 110 26.52 -13.65 8.73
N ILE A 111 26.12 -12.38 8.76
CA ILE A 111 24.72 -12.01 8.96
C ILE A 111 24.00 -12.02 7.61
N VAL A 112 22.88 -12.72 7.55
CA VAL A 112 22.00 -12.71 6.38
C VAL A 112 20.84 -11.76 6.66
N ALA A 113 20.84 -10.60 6.01
CA ALA A 113 19.70 -9.69 6.03
C ALA A 113 18.57 -10.25 5.16
N ALA A 114 17.33 -10.21 5.66
CA ALA A 114 16.17 -10.78 4.98
C ALA A 114 15.09 -9.70 4.75
N PRO A 115 15.23 -8.85 3.72
CA PRO A 115 14.27 -7.78 3.42
C PRO A 115 12.96 -8.30 2.78
N GLY A 116 12.88 -9.61 2.51
CA GLY A 116 11.73 -10.26 1.89
C GLY A 116 11.75 -10.19 0.35
N PRO A 117 10.73 -10.77 -0.31
CA PRO A 117 10.61 -10.72 -1.76
C PRO A 117 10.21 -9.32 -2.25
N GLY A 118 10.41 -9.07 -3.54
CA GLY A 118 9.89 -7.87 -4.19
C GLY A 118 8.37 -7.72 -3.99
N ARG A 119 7.92 -6.47 -3.85
CA ARG A 119 6.53 -6.13 -3.60
C ARG A 119 5.97 -5.28 -4.73
N THR A 120 4.69 -5.45 -5.02
CA THR A 120 3.94 -4.58 -5.94
C THR A 120 2.71 -4.05 -5.21
N THR A 121 2.46 -2.75 -5.30
CA THR A 121 1.34 -2.05 -4.62
C THR A 121 0.76 -0.96 -5.53
N CYS A 122 -0.37 -0.40 -5.12
CA CYS A 122 -0.99 0.76 -5.77
C CYS A 122 -0.49 2.06 -5.15
N SER A 123 -0.52 3.15 -5.91
CA SER A 123 -0.21 4.50 -5.40
C SER A 123 -0.96 4.79 -4.10
N GLY A 124 -0.23 5.17 -3.05
CA GLY A 124 -0.75 5.47 -1.71
C GLY A 124 -1.14 4.26 -0.86
N SER A 125 -1.07 3.03 -1.38
CA SER A 125 -1.41 1.82 -0.62
C SER A 125 -0.19 1.25 0.12
N PRO A 126 -0.27 1.03 1.44
CA PRO A 126 0.86 0.55 2.23
C PRO A 126 1.20 -0.91 1.92
N VAL A 127 2.49 -1.24 1.93
CA VAL A 127 2.97 -2.63 1.82
C VAL A 127 4.10 -2.90 2.81
N SER A 128 4.08 -4.06 3.48
CA SER A 128 5.15 -4.45 4.40
C SER A 128 6.34 -5.07 3.67
N ILE A 129 7.55 -4.62 4.04
CA ILE A 129 8.83 -5.22 3.66
C ILE A 129 9.53 -5.75 4.92
N GLY A 130 10.57 -6.56 4.75
CA GLY A 130 11.31 -7.16 5.86
C GLY A 130 10.72 -8.46 6.41
N ALA A 131 11.24 -8.88 7.55
CA ALA A 131 10.87 -10.10 8.26
C ALA A 131 10.73 -9.82 9.77
N ALA A 132 10.27 -10.82 10.53
CA ALA A 132 10.18 -10.70 11.99
C ALA A 132 11.53 -10.33 12.61
N ALA A 133 11.51 -9.46 13.62
CA ALA A 133 12.72 -9.04 14.31
C ALA A 133 13.36 -10.21 15.06
N VAL A 134 14.65 -10.42 14.82
CA VAL A 134 15.51 -11.33 15.58
C VAL A 134 16.07 -10.61 16.81
N GLN A 135 16.01 -11.25 17.98
CA GLN A 135 16.55 -10.70 19.22
C GLN A 135 18.07 -10.51 19.13
N GLY A 136 18.59 -9.41 19.68
CA GLY A 136 20.03 -9.09 19.63
C GLY A 136 20.49 -8.50 18.29
N TYR A 137 19.55 -8.07 17.43
CA TYR A 137 19.86 -7.37 16.19
C TYR A 137 19.27 -5.96 16.17
N THR A 138 19.99 -5.05 15.53
CA THR A 138 19.48 -3.75 15.09
C THR A 138 19.34 -3.75 13.57
N TYR A 139 18.43 -2.91 13.08
CA TYR A 139 18.10 -2.82 11.66
C TYR A 139 18.23 -1.38 11.19
N SER A 140 18.66 -1.19 9.95
CA SER A 140 18.58 0.09 9.26
C SER A 140 18.17 -0.09 7.81
N TRP A 141 17.28 0.77 7.35
CA TRP A 141 16.79 0.79 5.98
C TRP A 141 17.22 2.08 5.27
N SER A 142 17.60 1.97 4.01
CA SER A 142 17.91 3.11 3.15
C SER A 142 17.41 2.88 1.72
N PRO A 143 16.79 3.86 1.05
CA PRO A 143 16.43 5.19 1.58
C PRO A 143 15.28 5.11 2.60
N SER A 144 15.04 6.18 3.36
CA SER A 144 13.94 6.25 4.34
C SER A 144 12.59 6.68 3.75
N THR A 145 12.56 7.09 2.48
CA THR A 145 11.37 7.60 1.79
C THR A 145 10.21 6.62 1.90
N GLY A 146 9.05 7.09 2.39
CA GLY A 146 7.83 6.28 2.47
C GLY A 146 7.83 5.18 3.52
N LEU A 147 8.93 4.96 4.27
CA LEU A 147 8.96 3.99 5.37
C LEU A 147 8.24 4.54 6.60
N SER A 148 7.48 3.69 7.29
CA SER A 148 6.93 4.02 8.62
C SER A 148 8.02 4.14 9.68
N SER A 149 9.11 3.39 9.54
CA SER A 149 10.33 3.55 10.33
C SER A 149 11.53 2.95 9.59
N ALA A 150 12.66 3.65 9.61
CA ALA A 150 13.90 3.16 9.01
C ALA A 150 14.71 2.22 9.93
N THR A 151 14.26 1.97 11.17
CA THR A 151 15.05 1.25 12.19
C THR A 151 14.40 -0.04 12.70
N VAL A 152 13.22 -0.40 12.19
CA VAL A 152 12.51 -1.64 12.54
C VAL A 152 12.78 -2.73 11.50
N ALA A 153 12.63 -3.99 11.90
CA ALA A 153 12.90 -5.13 11.01
C ALA A 153 11.89 -5.25 9.86
N ASN A 154 10.63 -4.87 10.08
CA ASN A 154 9.50 -5.05 9.16
C ASN A 154 8.64 -3.77 8.99
N PRO A 155 9.17 -2.68 8.42
CA PRO A 155 8.41 -1.46 8.21
C PRO A 155 7.34 -1.63 7.13
N THR A 156 6.40 -0.69 7.11
CA THR A 156 5.48 -0.49 5.97
C THR A 156 6.02 0.60 5.06
N VAL A 157 5.90 0.41 3.76
CA VAL A 157 6.23 1.37 2.71
C VAL A 157 4.93 1.93 2.14
N THR A 158 4.79 3.25 2.12
CA THR A 158 3.71 3.96 1.43
C THR A 158 4.32 4.99 0.47
N LEU A 159 4.09 4.81 -0.83
CA LEU A 159 4.63 5.65 -1.88
C LEU A 159 3.52 6.12 -2.82
N THR A 160 3.64 7.35 -3.32
CA THR A 160 2.72 7.92 -4.30
C THR A 160 3.36 7.87 -5.68
N ASN A 161 2.67 7.27 -6.65
CA ASN A 161 3.03 7.31 -8.06
C ASN A 161 2.16 8.35 -8.78
N THR A 162 2.81 9.36 -9.35
CA THR A 162 2.19 10.47 -10.11
C THR A 162 2.33 10.32 -11.63
N THR A 163 2.93 9.22 -12.08
CA THR A 163 3.14 8.92 -13.50
C THR A 163 2.08 7.95 -14.03
N SER A 164 2.00 7.80 -15.35
CA SER A 164 1.10 6.85 -16.01
C SER A 164 1.66 5.42 -16.11
N ALA A 165 2.89 5.18 -15.64
CA ALA A 165 3.55 3.88 -15.67
C ALA A 165 3.95 3.43 -14.26
N ALA A 166 4.22 2.14 -14.07
CA ALA A 166 4.72 1.64 -12.80
C ALA A 166 6.10 2.23 -12.50
N THR A 167 6.34 2.60 -11.24
CA THR A 167 7.63 3.09 -10.75
C THR A 167 8.20 2.12 -9.73
N THR A 168 9.52 2.07 -9.58
CA THR A 168 10.19 1.14 -8.66
C THR A 168 11.09 1.89 -7.68
N GLN A 169 11.06 1.48 -6.41
CA GLN A 169 11.98 1.94 -5.38
C GLN A 169 12.71 0.74 -4.77
N THR A 170 14.04 0.78 -4.79
CA THR A 170 14.88 -0.22 -4.12
C THR A 170 15.20 0.27 -2.71
N TYR A 171 15.03 -0.63 -1.73
CA TYR A 171 15.44 -0.43 -0.35
C TYR A 171 16.54 -1.42 0.02
N THR A 172 17.53 -0.96 0.77
CA THR A 172 18.61 -1.75 1.34
C THR A 172 18.37 -1.91 2.84
N LEU A 173 18.25 -3.15 3.31
CA LEU A 173 18.25 -3.51 4.72
C LEU A 173 19.68 -3.80 5.16
N THR A 174 20.10 -3.20 6.26
CA THR A 174 21.28 -3.61 7.02
C THR A 174 20.82 -4.19 8.35
N ALA A 175 21.21 -5.42 8.65
CA ALA A 175 20.99 -6.03 9.96
C ALA A 175 22.34 -6.17 10.67
N THR A 176 22.41 -5.74 11.92
CA THR A 176 23.65 -5.75 12.73
C THR A 176 23.42 -6.48 14.03
N ASN A 177 24.23 -7.49 14.33
CA ASN A 177 24.21 -8.18 15.60
C ASN A 177 24.86 -7.30 16.68
N THR A 178 24.13 -6.96 17.75
CA THR A 178 24.58 -5.99 18.75
C THR A 178 25.72 -6.50 19.63
N ALA A 179 25.86 -7.82 19.79
CA ALA A 179 26.91 -8.42 20.60
C ALA A 179 28.25 -8.50 19.86
N THR A 180 28.22 -8.71 18.54
CA THR A 180 29.42 -8.95 17.72
C THR A 180 29.80 -7.77 16.83
N GLY A 181 28.87 -6.84 16.58
CA GLY A 181 29.04 -5.74 15.62
C GLY A 181 28.99 -6.17 14.16
N CYS A 182 28.85 -7.47 13.87
CA CYS A 182 28.79 -7.98 12.51
C CYS A 182 27.47 -7.60 11.85
N SER A 183 27.56 -7.16 10.59
CA SER A 183 26.41 -6.73 9.82
C SER A 183 26.34 -7.43 8.46
N GLY A 184 25.13 -7.48 7.93
CA GLY A 184 24.83 -7.99 6.60
C GLY A 184 23.83 -7.09 5.91
N THR A 185 23.90 -7.02 4.59
CA THR A 185 23.00 -6.19 3.77
C THR A 185 22.31 -7.00 2.69
N ALA A 186 21.09 -6.60 2.37
CA ALA A 186 20.32 -7.15 1.25
C ALA A 186 19.30 -6.12 0.78
N THR A 187 18.81 -6.28 -0.46
CA THR A 187 17.89 -5.33 -1.07
C THR A 187 16.52 -5.93 -1.36
N VAL A 188 15.51 -5.08 -1.40
CA VAL A 188 14.15 -5.40 -1.86
C VAL A 188 13.66 -4.29 -2.78
N VAL A 189 12.93 -4.67 -3.83
CA VAL A 189 12.33 -3.73 -4.77
C VAL A 189 10.83 -3.62 -4.50
N VAL A 190 10.33 -2.40 -4.36
CA VAL A 190 8.91 -2.07 -4.27
C VAL A 190 8.47 -1.40 -5.57
N THR A 191 7.54 -2.02 -6.28
CA THR A 191 6.91 -1.50 -7.49
C THR A 191 5.58 -0.85 -7.13
N VAL A 192 5.35 0.39 -7.57
CA VAL A 192 4.15 1.17 -7.29
C VAL A 192 3.43 1.43 -8.60
N ASN A 193 2.25 0.86 -8.76
CA ASN A 193 1.39 1.09 -9.92
C ASN A 193 0.73 2.48 -9.83
N PRO A 194 0.43 3.12 -10.98
CA PRO A 194 -0.28 4.40 -11.02
C PRO A 194 -1.60 4.37 -10.24
N ALA A 195 -1.99 5.52 -9.71
CA ALA A 195 -3.34 5.70 -9.19
C ALA A 195 -4.36 5.55 -10.33
N VAL A 196 -5.47 4.87 -10.06
CA VAL A 196 -6.61 4.85 -10.99
C VAL A 196 -7.45 6.09 -10.72
N VAL A 197 -7.67 6.90 -11.74
CA VAL A 197 -8.53 8.08 -11.69
C VAL A 197 -9.71 7.84 -12.63
N PRO A 198 -10.85 7.32 -12.12
CA PRO A 198 -12.03 7.11 -12.96
C PRO A 198 -12.58 8.44 -13.45
N ALA A 199 -13.05 8.48 -14.70
CA ALA A 199 -13.73 9.63 -15.27
C ALA A 199 -15.25 9.40 -15.30
N THR A 200 -16.02 10.38 -14.86
CA THR A 200 -17.50 10.41 -14.99
C THR A 200 -17.91 11.45 -16.04
N ALA A 201 -19.20 11.55 -16.35
CA ALA A 201 -19.74 12.62 -17.18
C ALA A 201 -19.72 14.01 -16.49
N GLY A 202 -19.27 14.10 -15.24
CA GLY A 202 -19.54 15.25 -14.36
C GLY A 202 -20.98 15.26 -13.87
N ASN A 203 -21.34 16.23 -13.02
CA ASN A 203 -22.72 16.36 -12.52
C ASN A 203 -23.68 16.67 -13.68
N VAL A 204 -24.82 15.98 -13.71
CA VAL A 204 -25.80 16.07 -14.79
C VAL A 204 -27.18 16.46 -14.27
N THR A 205 -27.98 17.10 -15.12
CA THR A 205 -29.38 17.42 -14.84
C THR A 205 -30.26 16.79 -15.91
N THR A 206 -31.32 16.11 -15.50
CA THR A 206 -32.33 15.49 -16.39
C THR A 206 -33.74 15.81 -15.93
N ILE A 207 -34.72 15.45 -16.75
CA ILE A 207 -36.15 15.48 -16.38
C ILE A 207 -36.56 14.05 -15.98
N GLY A 208 -37.47 13.94 -15.00
CA GLY A 208 -38.02 12.66 -14.56
C GLY A 208 -38.46 11.78 -15.74
N GLY A 209 -38.07 10.51 -15.72
CA GLY A 209 -38.37 9.53 -16.76
C GLY A 209 -37.45 9.56 -17.99
N ARG A 210 -36.56 10.56 -18.13
CA ARG A 210 -35.62 10.65 -19.27
C ARG A 210 -34.26 10.04 -18.92
N PRO A 211 -33.71 9.14 -19.76
CA PRO A 211 -32.39 8.58 -19.54
C PRO A 211 -31.30 9.65 -19.69
N VAL A 212 -30.31 9.64 -18.78
CA VAL A 212 -29.11 10.48 -18.86
C VAL A 212 -27.86 9.63 -18.62
N ALA A 213 -26.84 9.80 -19.46
CA ALA A 213 -25.56 9.12 -19.31
C ALA A 213 -24.74 9.74 -18.16
N ILE A 214 -24.12 8.91 -17.32
CA ILE A 214 -23.37 9.40 -16.14
C ILE A 214 -21.89 9.03 -16.13
N GLY A 215 -21.45 8.17 -17.05
CA GLY A 215 -20.07 7.70 -17.13
C GLY A 215 -19.31 8.26 -18.34
N SER A 216 -18.20 7.60 -18.68
CA SER A 216 -17.30 7.99 -19.77
C SER A 216 -16.94 6.79 -20.65
N ALA A 217 -16.26 7.04 -21.77
CA ALA A 217 -15.87 5.98 -22.69
C ALA A 217 -15.08 4.87 -21.96
N PRO A 218 -15.34 3.58 -22.24
CA PRO A 218 -14.63 2.49 -21.60
C PRO A 218 -13.15 2.51 -21.98
N VAL A 219 -12.31 2.22 -20.99
CA VAL A 219 -10.86 2.09 -21.13
C VAL A 219 -10.52 0.61 -21.12
N ALA A 220 -9.76 0.15 -22.12
CA ALA A 220 -9.35 -1.24 -22.20
C ALA A 220 -8.55 -1.68 -20.96
N GLY A 221 -8.81 -2.89 -20.47
CA GLY A 221 -8.14 -3.43 -19.28
C GLY A 221 -8.72 -2.93 -17.95
N TYR A 222 -9.85 -2.23 -17.95
CA TYR A 222 -10.56 -1.81 -16.73
C TYR A 222 -11.91 -2.52 -16.57
N THR A 223 -12.29 -2.73 -15.31
CA THR A 223 -13.64 -3.13 -14.90
C THR A 223 -14.29 -1.99 -14.12
N TYR A 224 -15.62 -1.96 -14.12
CA TYR A 224 -16.41 -0.85 -13.58
C TYR A 224 -17.49 -1.37 -12.63
N SER A 225 -17.79 -0.61 -11.60
CA SER A 225 -18.90 -0.87 -10.68
C SER A 225 -19.50 0.46 -10.22
N TRP A 226 -20.83 0.57 -10.28
CA TRP A 226 -21.58 1.73 -9.84
C TRP A 226 -22.45 1.41 -8.63
N SER A 227 -22.56 2.34 -7.69
CA SER A 227 -23.46 2.24 -6.53
C SER A 227 -24.06 3.61 -6.20
N PRO A 228 -25.37 3.71 -5.89
CA PRO A 228 -26.36 2.62 -5.90
C PRO A 228 -26.71 2.16 -7.32
N SER A 229 -27.42 1.03 -7.47
CA SER A 229 -27.84 0.51 -8.79
C SER A 229 -29.21 1.02 -9.26
N THR A 230 -29.92 1.76 -8.41
CA THR A 230 -31.28 2.24 -8.68
C THR A 230 -31.34 3.04 -9.98
N GLY A 231 -32.24 2.69 -10.89
CA GLY A 231 -32.43 3.41 -12.15
C GLY A 231 -31.28 3.30 -13.15
N LEU A 232 -30.20 2.56 -12.87
CA LEU A 232 -29.12 2.32 -13.83
C LEU A 232 -29.54 1.27 -14.87
N SER A 233 -29.16 1.52 -16.12
CA SER A 233 -29.22 0.53 -17.20
C SER A 233 -28.28 -0.66 -16.97
N SER A 234 -27.13 -0.42 -16.36
CA SER A 234 -26.22 -1.45 -15.87
C SER A 234 -25.28 -0.87 -14.81
N ALA A 235 -25.02 -1.63 -13.74
CA ALA A 235 -24.09 -1.24 -12.70
C ALA A 235 -22.61 -1.55 -13.05
N THR A 236 -22.32 -2.25 -14.15
CA THR A 236 -20.99 -2.81 -14.42
C THR A 236 -20.32 -2.30 -15.71
N VAL A 237 -20.93 -1.33 -16.38
CA VAL A 237 -20.39 -0.71 -17.60
C VAL A 237 -19.76 0.66 -17.30
N ALA A 238 -18.82 1.09 -18.14
CA ALA A 238 -18.14 2.37 -17.96
C ALA A 238 -19.09 3.58 -18.08
N ASN A 239 -20.07 3.50 -18.98
CA ASN A 239 -21.03 4.57 -19.25
C ASN A 239 -22.48 4.07 -19.24
N PRO A 240 -23.08 3.89 -18.06
CA PRO A 240 -24.50 3.59 -17.97
C PRO A 240 -25.33 4.86 -18.12
N THR A 241 -26.60 4.67 -18.50
CA THR A 241 -27.66 5.67 -18.31
C THR A 241 -28.40 5.47 -16.99
N VAL A 242 -28.84 6.57 -16.39
CA VAL A 242 -29.78 6.63 -15.26
C VAL A 242 -31.16 7.07 -15.75
N THR A 243 -32.21 6.36 -15.34
CA THR A 243 -33.61 6.76 -15.53
C THR A 243 -34.33 6.70 -14.18
N LEU A 244 -34.74 7.85 -13.67
CA LEU A 244 -35.49 8.00 -12.42
C LEU A 244 -36.68 8.93 -12.65
N THR A 245 -37.78 8.69 -11.95
CA THR A 245 -38.98 9.56 -11.95
C THR A 245 -38.94 10.52 -10.77
N ASN A 246 -39.42 11.76 -10.96
CA ASN A 246 -39.57 12.74 -9.88
C ASN A 246 -40.98 13.34 -9.89
N TYR A 247 -41.70 13.18 -8.78
CA TYR A 247 -43.07 13.70 -8.57
C TYR A 247 -43.17 14.64 -7.36
N THR A 248 -42.06 15.07 -6.76
CA THR A 248 -42.06 15.79 -5.47
C THR A 248 -42.35 17.30 -5.59
N GLY A 249 -42.70 17.79 -6.78
CA GLY A 249 -42.95 19.22 -7.03
C GLY A 249 -41.70 20.11 -7.04
N ALA A 250 -40.52 19.56 -6.73
CA ALA A 250 -39.22 20.24 -6.76
C ALA A 250 -38.12 19.31 -7.28
N PRO A 251 -36.97 19.82 -7.75
CA PRO A 251 -35.84 18.97 -8.15
C PRO A 251 -35.35 18.09 -6.99
N ILE A 252 -35.00 16.84 -7.30
CA ILE A 252 -34.35 15.91 -6.36
C ILE A 252 -32.94 15.57 -6.87
N THR A 253 -32.06 15.12 -5.98
CA THR A 253 -30.70 14.71 -6.36
C THR A 253 -30.43 13.26 -5.98
N GLN A 254 -29.65 12.56 -6.81
CA GLN A 254 -29.13 11.23 -6.54
C GLN A 254 -27.63 11.20 -6.84
N THR A 255 -26.84 10.79 -5.85
CA THR A 255 -25.40 10.60 -6.02
C THR A 255 -25.10 9.16 -6.38
N TYR A 256 -24.24 8.95 -7.37
CA TYR A 256 -23.66 7.66 -7.72
C TYR A 256 -22.14 7.69 -7.54
N THR A 257 -21.59 6.57 -7.08
CA THR A 257 -20.15 6.33 -6.96
C THR A 257 -19.73 5.30 -8.00
N LEU A 258 -18.83 5.71 -8.88
CA LEU A 258 -18.11 4.83 -9.79
C LEU A 258 -16.86 4.30 -9.11
N THR A 259 -16.64 3.00 -9.18
CA THR A 259 -15.35 2.35 -8.91
C THR A 259 -14.83 1.78 -10.22
N ALA A 260 -13.61 2.15 -10.60
CA ALA A 260 -12.91 1.53 -11.73
C ALA A 260 -11.67 0.78 -11.23
N THR A 261 -11.44 -0.42 -11.74
CA THR A 261 -10.34 -1.30 -11.34
C THR A 261 -9.54 -1.74 -12.56
N ASN A 262 -8.23 -1.47 -12.54
CA ASN A 262 -7.31 -1.97 -13.56
C ASN A 262 -7.11 -3.48 -13.35
N THR A 263 -7.45 -4.27 -14.37
CA THR A 263 -7.44 -5.75 -14.29
C THR A 263 -6.04 -6.35 -14.23
N ALA A 264 -5.02 -5.67 -14.74
CA ALA A 264 -3.64 -6.16 -14.72
C ALA A 264 -2.97 -5.91 -13.35
N THR A 265 -3.27 -4.79 -12.71
CA THR A 265 -2.61 -4.39 -11.46
C THR A 265 -3.46 -4.59 -10.21
N GLY A 266 -4.77 -4.77 -10.36
CA GLY A 266 -5.72 -4.81 -9.25
C GLY A 266 -5.99 -3.45 -8.59
N CYS A 267 -5.35 -2.38 -9.05
CA CYS A 267 -5.54 -1.05 -8.48
C CYS A 267 -6.90 -0.49 -8.85
N SER A 268 -7.58 0.10 -7.86
CA SER A 268 -8.89 0.70 -8.02
C SER A 268 -8.90 2.16 -7.59
N GLY A 269 -9.79 2.93 -8.20
CA GLY A 269 -10.09 4.30 -7.81
C GLY A 269 -11.58 4.56 -7.86
N THR A 270 -12.03 5.63 -7.20
CA THR A 270 -13.43 6.01 -7.14
C THR A 270 -13.66 7.44 -7.62
N ALA A 271 -14.80 7.68 -8.24
CA ALA A 271 -15.30 9.01 -8.60
C ALA A 271 -16.80 9.09 -8.31
N THR A 272 -17.33 10.29 -8.09
CA THR A 272 -18.76 10.49 -7.85
C THR A 272 -19.39 11.36 -8.94
N VAL A 273 -20.70 11.19 -9.10
CA VAL A 273 -21.54 12.01 -9.96
C VAL A 273 -22.86 12.28 -9.26
N VAL A 274 -23.28 13.54 -9.26
CA VAL A 274 -24.61 13.95 -8.78
C VAL A 274 -25.52 14.12 -9.99
N VAL A 275 -26.65 13.41 -9.96
CA VAL A 275 -27.74 13.53 -10.94
C VAL A 275 -28.84 14.36 -10.31
N THR A 276 -29.15 15.52 -10.88
CA THR A 276 -30.31 16.32 -10.51
C THR A 276 -31.48 15.94 -11.43
N ILE A 277 -32.61 15.55 -10.84
CA ILE A 277 -33.81 15.13 -11.55
C ILE A 277 -34.89 16.20 -11.34
N ASN A 278 -35.19 16.96 -12.39
CA ASN A 278 -36.27 17.93 -12.40
C ASN A 278 -37.62 17.22 -12.57
N VAL A 279 -38.68 17.86 -12.08
CA VAL A 279 -40.06 17.39 -12.27
C VAL A 279 -40.42 17.46 -13.75
N ASP A 280 -41.07 16.42 -14.28
CA ASP A 280 -41.68 16.49 -15.60
C ASP A 280 -43.03 17.20 -15.49
N THR A 281 -43.09 18.44 -15.98
CA THR A 281 -44.28 19.29 -15.96
C THR A 281 -45.05 19.26 -17.29
N SER A 282 -44.72 18.33 -18.20
CA SER A 282 -45.53 18.11 -19.40
C SER A 282 -46.88 17.50 -19.02
N LEU A 283 -47.97 18.13 -19.44
CA LEU A 283 -49.34 17.67 -19.20
C LEU A 283 -49.95 17.22 -20.53
N THR A 284 -50.37 15.96 -20.60
CA THR A 284 -51.12 15.44 -21.76
C THR A 284 -52.31 14.65 -21.26
N ILE A 285 -53.51 15.06 -21.67
CA ILE A 285 -54.77 14.40 -21.32
C ILE A 285 -55.24 13.67 -22.58
N TYR A 286 -55.27 12.34 -22.52
CA TYR A 286 -55.77 11.54 -23.65
C TYR A 286 -57.29 11.63 -23.70
N ASN A 287 -57.83 12.04 -24.84
CA ASN A 287 -59.22 12.49 -24.99
C ASN A 287 -60.18 11.41 -25.54
N ILE A 288 -59.77 10.15 -25.58
CA ILE A 288 -60.61 9.04 -26.04
C ILE A 288 -60.48 7.90 -25.02
N ILE A 289 -61.62 7.36 -24.58
CA ILE A 289 -61.68 6.18 -23.72
C ILE A 289 -62.67 5.15 -24.30
N THR A 290 -62.38 3.88 -24.09
CA THR A 290 -63.21 2.73 -24.51
C THR A 290 -63.53 1.83 -23.31
N PRO A 291 -64.48 2.21 -22.42
CA PRO A 291 -64.77 1.47 -21.19
C PRO A 291 -65.52 0.15 -21.48
N ASN A 292 -64.79 -0.88 -21.90
CA ASN A 292 -65.29 -2.20 -22.25
C ASN A 292 -64.75 -3.30 -21.31
N GLY A 293 -63.82 -2.96 -20.41
CA GLY A 293 -63.24 -3.87 -19.42
C GLY A 293 -62.10 -4.74 -19.93
N ASP A 294 -61.51 -4.43 -21.09
CA ASP A 294 -60.35 -5.14 -21.65
C ASP A 294 -58.99 -4.64 -21.09
N ASN A 295 -59.04 -3.66 -20.19
CA ASN A 295 -57.91 -2.93 -19.58
C ASN A 295 -57.15 -2.01 -20.54
N LEU A 296 -57.67 -1.76 -21.74
CA LEU A 296 -57.10 -0.86 -22.74
C LEU A 296 -57.99 0.37 -22.91
N ASN A 297 -57.44 1.55 -22.60
CA ASN A 297 -58.16 2.83 -22.68
C ASN A 297 -59.49 2.87 -21.90
N ASP A 298 -59.70 2.00 -20.91
CA ASP A 298 -60.92 1.95 -20.09
C ASP A 298 -61.14 3.17 -19.19
N LYS A 299 -60.09 3.97 -18.98
CA LYS A 299 -60.10 5.13 -18.08
C LYS A 299 -59.45 6.34 -18.73
N LEU A 300 -59.84 7.52 -18.27
CA LEU A 300 -59.19 8.76 -18.65
C LEU A 300 -57.79 8.81 -18.06
N VAL A 301 -56.78 8.71 -18.91
CA VAL A 301 -55.37 8.76 -18.50
C VAL A 301 -54.82 10.16 -18.75
N ILE A 302 -54.14 10.69 -17.73
CA ILE A 302 -53.40 11.94 -17.82
C ILE A 302 -51.92 11.62 -17.64
N ALA A 303 -51.12 11.85 -18.68
CA ALA A 303 -49.67 11.67 -18.60
C ALA A 303 -49.07 12.60 -17.53
N ASN A 304 -48.16 12.07 -16.72
CA ASN A 304 -47.48 12.78 -15.64
C ASN A 304 -48.39 13.45 -14.60
N VAL A 305 -49.64 12.99 -14.42
CA VAL A 305 -50.58 13.62 -13.47
C VAL A 305 -50.05 13.70 -12.04
N ARG A 306 -49.22 12.72 -11.63
CA ARG A 306 -48.56 12.70 -10.32
C ARG A 306 -47.58 13.87 -10.10
N SER A 307 -47.10 14.51 -11.17
CA SER A 307 -46.30 15.73 -11.10
C SER A 307 -47.12 16.98 -10.71
N PHE A 308 -48.44 16.86 -10.63
CA PHE A 308 -49.37 17.94 -10.28
C PHE A 308 -50.15 17.56 -9.01
N PRO A 309 -49.50 17.45 -7.83
CA PRO A 309 -50.19 17.16 -6.59
C PRO A 309 -51.17 18.28 -6.22
N GLY A 310 -52.29 17.93 -5.58
CA GLY A 310 -53.36 18.86 -5.24
C GLY A 310 -54.23 19.30 -6.42
N ASN A 311 -54.07 18.67 -7.59
CA ASN A 311 -54.91 18.96 -8.75
C ASN A 311 -56.40 18.67 -8.46
N THR A 312 -57.29 19.23 -9.25
CA THR A 312 -58.71 18.84 -9.27
C THR A 312 -59.11 18.45 -10.67
N MET A 313 -59.98 17.46 -10.77
CA MET A 313 -60.59 17.05 -12.03
C MET A 313 -62.09 17.10 -11.89
N GLU A 314 -62.75 17.86 -12.77
CA GLU A 314 -64.20 17.93 -12.91
C GLU A 314 -64.58 17.48 -14.32
N ILE A 315 -65.59 16.63 -14.46
CA ILE A 315 -66.07 16.14 -15.76
C ILE A 315 -67.58 16.35 -15.86
N TYR A 316 -68.02 16.87 -17.00
CA TYR A 316 -69.38 17.24 -17.30
C TYR A 316 -69.88 16.49 -18.54
N ASN A 317 -71.14 16.10 -18.53
CA ASN A 317 -71.78 15.57 -19.73
C ASN A 317 -72.18 16.70 -20.70
N ARG A 318 -72.66 16.34 -21.90
CA ARG A 318 -73.08 17.30 -22.94
C ARG A 318 -74.16 18.31 -22.53
N TRP A 319 -74.88 18.07 -21.44
CA TRP A 319 -75.91 18.95 -20.90
C TRP A 319 -75.40 19.87 -19.78
N GLY A 320 -74.10 19.86 -19.49
CA GLY A 320 -73.47 20.67 -18.44
C GLY A 320 -73.64 20.12 -17.03
N ARG A 321 -74.17 18.90 -16.86
CA ARG A 321 -74.27 18.25 -15.54
C ARG A 321 -72.92 17.63 -15.18
N GLN A 322 -72.41 17.95 -13.98
CA GLN A 322 -71.21 17.32 -13.42
C GLN A 322 -71.46 15.84 -13.16
N VAL A 323 -70.63 14.98 -13.75
CA VAL A 323 -70.71 13.52 -13.61
C VAL A 323 -69.56 12.95 -12.80
N PHE A 324 -68.46 13.69 -12.65
CA PHE A 324 -67.33 13.31 -11.82
C PHE A 324 -66.65 14.56 -11.30
N ALA A 325 -66.20 14.51 -10.06
CA ALA A 325 -65.34 15.51 -9.48
C ALA A 325 -64.45 14.88 -8.42
N THR A 326 -63.17 15.23 -8.43
CA THR A 326 -62.23 14.76 -7.41
C THR A 326 -61.09 15.75 -7.18
N THR A 327 -60.46 15.62 -6.02
CA THR A 327 -59.18 16.25 -5.68
C THR A 327 -58.08 15.19 -5.75
N ASN A 328 -56.87 15.57 -6.15
CA ASN A 328 -55.76 14.66 -6.43
C ASN A 328 -56.15 13.58 -7.44
N TYR A 329 -56.60 13.97 -8.64
CA TYR A 329 -56.79 13.01 -9.72
C TYR A 329 -55.47 12.27 -9.95
N ASP A 330 -55.57 10.95 -10.01
CA ASP A 330 -54.46 10.06 -10.33
C ASP A 330 -54.97 8.92 -11.19
N ASN A 331 -54.10 8.34 -12.02
CA ASN A 331 -54.52 7.32 -12.98
C ASN A 331 -54.79 5.95 -12.34
N ASP A 332 -54.63 5.78 -11.02
CA ASP A 332 -54.55 4.46 -10.36
C ASP A 332 -55.64 4.23 -9.31
N SER A 333 -56.01 5.26 -8.55
CA SER A 333 -56.95 5.17 -7.43
C SER A 333 -58.10 6.17 -7.49
N ASN A 334 -57.92 7.24 -8.26
CA ASN A 334 -58.85 8.37 -8.28
C ASN A 334 -59.08 8.90 -9.69
N TYR A 335 -59.52 7.99 -10.56
CA TYR A 335 -59.70 8.21 -11.98
C TYR A 335 -61.17 8.12 -12.40
N TRP A 336 -61.47 8.60 -13.59
CA TRP A 336 -62.79 8.48 -14.22
C TRP A 336 -62.73 7.56 -15.44
N GLY A 337 -63.84 6.89 -15.75
CA GLY A 337 -64.03 6.18 -17.01
C GLY A 337 -64.40 4.71 -16.88
N THR A 338 -64.12 4.04 -15.76
CA THR A 338 -64.39 2.59 -15.61
C THR A 338 -65.80 2.23 -15.15
N ASP A 339 -66.68 3.22 -14.93
CA ASP A 339 -68.05 2.94 -14.53
C ASP A 339 -68.84 2.37 -15.73
N PRO A 340 -69.39 1.14 -15.63
CA PRO A 340 -70.14 0.51 -16.72
C PRO A 340 -71.38 1.33 -17.15
N GLY A 341 -71.90 2.19 -16.27
CA GLY A 341 -73.03 3.09 -16.51
C GLY A 341 -72.72 4.35 -17.32
N ILE A 342 -71.47 4.60 -17.72
CA ILE A 342 -71.11 5.77 -18.53
C ILE A 342 -71.71 5.61 -19.94
N ALA A 343 -72.55 6.56 -20.36
CA ALA A 343 -73.14 6.55 -21.69
C ALA A 343 -72.10 6.93 -22.75
N PRO A 344 -72.15 6.36 -23.97
CA PRO A 344 -71.28 6.80 -25.06
C PRO A 344 -71.60 8.25 -25.44
N GLY A 345 -70.57 8.99 -25.83
CA GLY A 345 -70.68 10.37 -26.27
C GLY A 345 -69.61 11.30 -25.73
N LEU A 346 -69.81 12.59 -25.95
CA LEU A 346 -68.84 13.64 -25.62
C LEU A 346 -69.05 14.16 -24.19
N TYR A 347 -67.95 14.23 -23.46
CA TYR A 347 -67.84 14.82 -22.13
C TYR A 347 -66.81 15.95 -22.15
N TYR A 348 -66.91 16.87 -21.21
CA TYR A 348 -66.01 18.01 -21.08
C TYR A 348 -65.31 17.94 -19.73
N TYR A 349 -64.00 18.15 -19.72
CA TYR A 349 -63.22 18.15 -18.49
C TYR A 349 -62.69 19.53 -18.15
N LEU A 350 -62.50 19.77 -16.86
CA LEU A 350 -61.78 20.90 -16.30
C LEU A 350 -60.77 20.37 -15.28
N PHE A 351 -59.50 20.41 -15.65
CA PHE A 351 -58.37 20.03 -14.81
C PHE A 351 -57.72 21.29 -14.24
N LYS A 352 -57.75 21.49 -12.92
CA LYS A 352 -57.13 22.66 -12.28
C LYS A 352 -55.91 22.23 -11.47
N GLN A 353 -54.81 22.95 -11.66
CA GLN A 353 -53.58 22.80 -10.90
C GLN A 353 -53.64 23.70 -9.65
N THR A 354 -52.80 23.41 -8.65
CA THR A 354 -52.71 24.17 -7.39
C THR A 354 -52.23 25.61 -7.56
N ASN A 355 -51.49 25.90 -8.63
CA ASN A 355 -51.06 27.25 -9.01
C ASN A 355 -52.16 28.09 -9.67
N GLY A 356 -53.38 27.54 -9.82
CA GLY A 356 -54.52 28.22 -10.46
C GLY A 356 -54.61 28.02 -11.97
N ASN A 357 -53.62 27.38 -12.61
CA ASN A 357 -53.69 27.05 -14.03
C ASN A 357 -54.80 26.02 -14.27
N ALA A 358 -55.63 26.27 -15.25
CA ALA A 358 -56.71 25.37 -15.64
C ALA A 358 -56.56 24.91 -17.09
N THR A 359 -56.68 23.61 -17.31
CA THR A 359 -56.75 22.99 -18.63
C THR A 359 -58.17 22.47 -18.83
N LYS A 360 -58.82 22.92 -19.91
CA LYS A 360 -60.14 22.44 -20.30
C LYS A 360 -60.07 21.75 -21.65
N GLY A 361 -60.94 20.78 -21.85
CA GLY A 361 -61.04 20.05 -23.10
C GLY A 361 -62.23 19.12 -23.10
N TRP A 362 -62.18 18.14 -23.99
CA TRP A 362 -63.21 17.13 -24.13
C TRP A 362 -62.61 15.74 -24.04
N VAL A 363 -63.44 14.77 -23.68
CA VAL A 363 -63.15 13.35 -23.73
C VAL A 363 -64.33 12.65 -24.40
N GLU A 364 -64.06 11.81 -25.38
CA GLU A 364 -65.05 11.00 -26.07
C GLU A 364 -65.08 9.59 -25.47
N VAL A 365 -66.27 9.16 -25.07
CA VAL A 365 -66.52 7.78 -24.64
C VAL A 365 -67.05 7.00 -25.82
N VAL A 366 -66.25 6.06 -26.30
CA VAL A 366 -66.60 5.13 -27.36
C VAL A 366 -66.95 3.78 -26.71
N LYS A 367 -68.03 3.15 -27.16
CA LYS A 367 -68.44 1.80 -26.75
C LYS A 367 -68.72 0.96 -27.99
#